data_AF-V6LGC5-F1
#
_entry.id   AF-V6LGC5-F1
#
_cell.length_a   1.000
_cell.length_b   1.000
_cell.length_c   1.000
_cell.angle_alpha   90.00
_cell.angle_beta   90.00
_cell.angle_gamma   90.00
#
_symmetry.space_group_name_H-M   'P 1'
#
loop_
_entity.id
_entity.type
_entity.pdbx_description
1 polymer ?
#
loop_
_entity_poly.entity_id
_entity_poly.type
_entity_poly.pdbx_seq_one_letter_code
_entity_poly.pdbx_strand_id
1 'polypeptide(L)'
;MDDNKTLTLANSDRIPMSKNLKLILEIDSLANASPATVSRAGMIYMSGFKAYGWKPFYISWTKGWQGEQVNIMTQMLDSSGLLDALYQFTDLEVKPLFNVPPLQLIRQLLNIITALIYDGSGVESKLANMEDKQNNGEVLAEAISSSQFMTTEGFCNPQQAQLQCIAENASQIIGKINPMAFKKIILFAIMWSFGAVLDLDDKKILQKFLYDNQAAKNAQIDYPTLENTQDQIYNYFINDSGQWQKWTDIVPSYTYPPPQPIPFGEILIPTVDNTTINYLLQKLNRSQFNILFTG
;
A
#
# COMPACT_ATOMS: atom_id res chain seq x y z
N MET A 1 22.62 -3.62 28.33
CA MET A 1 23.85 -4.43 28.25
C MET A 1 24.68 -4.19 29.49
N ASP A 2 25.31 -5.22 30.06
CA ASP A 2 26.14 -5.09 31.26
C ASP A 2 27.52 -4.49 30.91
N ASP A 3 28.16 -3.76 31.83
CA ASP A 3 29.49 -3.15 31.62
C ASP A 3 30.56 -4.19 31.23
N ASN A 4 30.30 -5.44 31.62
CA ASN A 4 31.14 -6.61 31.37
C ASN A 4 31.24 -6.99 29.88
N LYS A 5 30.44 -6.40 28.98
CA LYS A 5 30.45 -6.64 27.52
C LYS A 5 30.62 -8.12 27.12
N THR A 6 30.00 -9.02 27.86
CA THR A 6 30.15 -10.48 27.68
C THR A 6 28.77 -11.08 27.46
N LEU A 7 28.60 -11.83 26.38
CA LEU A 7 27.40 -12.62 26.10
C LEU A 7 27.53 -13.95 26.83
N THR A 8 26.53 -14.31 27.63
CA THR A 8 26.48 -15.62 28.30
C THR A 8 25.45 -16.49 27.59
N LEU A 9 25.88 -17.63 27.08
CA LEU A 9 25.04 -18.60 26.39
C LEU A 9 24.38 -19.57 27.38
N ALA A 10 23.33 -20.29 26.95
CA ALA A 10 22.59 -21.23 27.79
C ALA A 10 23.45 -22.41 28.31
N ASN A 11 24.51 -22.77 27.58
CA ASN A 11 25.51 -23.75 28.01
C ASN A 11 26.56 -23.16 28.98
N SER A 12 26.35 -21.93 29.47
CA SER A 12 27.26 -21.17 30.34
C SER A 12 28.55 -20.66 29.68
N ASP A 13 28.70 -20.80 28.36
CA ASP A 13 29.83 -20.19 27.65
C ASP A 13 29.75 -18.67 27.69
N ARG A 14 30.92 -18.04 27.78
CA ARG A 14 31.09 -16.60 27.89
C ARG A 14 31.85 -16.07 26.69
N ILE A 15 31.16 -15.30 25.85
CA ILE A 15 31.73 -14.73 24.63
C ILE A 15 31.93 -13.23 24.85
N PRO A 16 33.19 -12.74 24.90
CA PRO A 16 33.44 -11.31 25.00
C PRO A 16 33.08 -10.59 23.69
N MET A 17 32.36 -9.47 23.79
CA MET A 17 32.04 -8.63 22.63
C MET A 17 33.25 -7.80 22.21
N SER A 18 33.50 -7.71 20.90
CA SER A 18 34.59 -6.90 20.36
C SER A 18 34.33 -5.40 20.54
N LYS A 19 35.39 -4.60 20.62
CA LYS A 19 35.27 -3.13 20.81
C LYS A 19 34.55 -2.41 19.68
N ASN A 20 34.50 -3.02 18.48
CA ASN A 20 33.88 -2.45 17.29
C ASN A 20 32.42 -2.88 17.11
N LEU A 21 31.91 -3.80 17.95
CA LEU A 21 30.53 -4.26 17.87
C LEU A 21 29.58 -3.16 18.34
N LYS A 22 28.57 -2.86 17.53
CA LYS A 22 27.43 -2.02 17.89
C LYS A 22 26.16 -2.84 17.73
N LEU A 23 25.30 -2.84 18.74
CA LEU A 23 23.96 -3.41 18.66
C LEU A 23 22.96 -2.27 18.50
N ILE A 24 22.11 -2.36 17.48
CA ILE A 24 20.99 -1.45 17.25
C ILE A 24 19.73 -2.29 17.32
N LEU A 25 18.74 -1.78 18.06
CA LEU A 25 17.43 -2.41 18.18
C LEU A 25 16.38 -1.41 17.70
N GLU A 26 15.60 -1.81 16.71
CA GLU A 26 14.42 -1.06 16.26
C GLU A 26 13.20 -1.63 16.99
N ILE A 27 12.60 -0.82 17.85
CA ILE A 27 11.49 -1.25 18.73
C ILE A 27 10.42 -0.16 18.68
N ASP A 28 9.17 -0.55 18.52
CA ASP A 28 8.01 0.36 18.48
C ASP A 28 7.61 0.86 19.88
N SER A 29 7.66 -0.02 20.90
CA SER A 29 7.24 0.31 22.27
C SER A 29 8.12 -0.33 23.35
N LEU A 30 8.34 0.43 24.42
CA LEU A 30 9.06 -0.02 25.62
C LEU A 30 8.14 -0.36 26.80
N ALA A 31 6.83 -0.47 26.57
CA ALA A 31 5.83 -0.68 27.63
C ALA A 31 6.11 -1.90 28.53
N ASN A 32 6.78 -2.92 27.99
CA ASN A 32 7.10 -4.16 28.68
C ASN A 32 8.55 -4.22 29.21
N ALA A 33 9.32 -3.16 29.06
CA ALA A 33 10.71 -3.11 29.51
C ALA A 33 10.82 -2.41 30.87
N SER A 34 11.58 -2.99 31.80
CA SER A 34 11.85 -2.30 33.06
C SER A 34 12.85 -1.15 32.86
N PRO A 35 12.74 -0.04 33.63
CA PRO A 35 13.69 1.07 33.57
C PRO A 35 15.15 0.64 33.76
N ALA A 36 15.38 -0.39 34.59
CA ALA A 36 16.71 -0.95 34.84
C ALA A 36 17.33 -1.65 33.61
N THR A 37 16.50 -2.23 32.73
CA THR A 37 16.95 -2.87 31.50
C THR A 37 17.32 -1.83 30.44
N VAL A 38 16.50 -0.80 30.28
CA VAL A 38 16.68 0.23 29.24
C VAL A 38 17.70 1.30 29.62
N SER A 39 17.97 1.53 30.92
CA SER A 39 18.98 2.50 31.38
C SER A 39 20.40 2.19 30.89
N ARG A 40 20.64 0.96 30.48
CA ARG A 40 21.93 0.47 29.96
C ARG A 40 22.04 0.56 28.44
N ALA A 41 21.07 1.18 27.77
CA ALA A 41 21.07 1.37 26.32
C ALA A 41 20.98 2.88 26.00
N GLY A 42 21.70 3.31 24.97
CA GLY A 42 21.49 4.63 24.38
C GLY A 42 20.15 4.64 23.66
N MET A 43 19.23 5.50 24.09
CA MET A 43 17.89 5.59 23.50
C MET A 43 17.81 6.78 22.55
N ILE A 44 17.40 6.50 21.31
CA ILE A 44 17.12 7.52 20.30
C ILE A 44 15.63 7.50 20.05
N TYR A 45 14.93 8.55 20.46
CA TYR A 45 13.51 8.71 20.15
C TYR A 45 13.36 9.37 18.79
N MET A 46 12.66 8.70 17.89
CA MET A 46 12.27 9.27 16.61
C MET A 46 10.84 9.78 16.71
N SER A 47 10.67 11.08 16.49
CA SER A 47 9.34 11.65 16.27
C SER A 47 8.84 11.11 14.92
N GLY A 48 7.93 10.15 14.93
CA GLY A 48 7.47 9.44 13.72
C GLY A 48 6.69 10.34 12.74
N PHE A 49 5.51 9.90 12.32
CA PHE A 49 4.71 10.62 11.31
C PHE A 49 4.43 12.09 11.67
N LYS A 50 4.30 12.43 12.95
CA LYS A 50 4.03 13.81 13.40
C LYS A 50 5.15 14.82 13.06
N ALA A 51 6.40 14.38 12.90
CA ALA A 51 7.51 15.28 12.56
C ALA A 51 7.85 15.27 11.07
N TYR A 52 7.81 14.09 10.44
CA TYR A 52 8.25 13.92 9.06
C TYR A 52 7.11 13.96 8.04
N GLY A 53 5.86 13.77 8.50
CA GLY A 53 4.69 13.69 7.64
C GLY A 53 4.82 12.60 6.57
N TRP A 54 4.10 12.81 5.47
CA TRP A 54 4.04 11.87 4.36
C TRP A 54 4.97 12.21 3.19
N LYS A 55 5.44 13.46 3.13
CA LYS A 55 6.23 13.98 2.01
C LYS A 55 7.49 13.17 1.71
N PRO A 56 8.32 12.76 2.69
CA PRO A 56 9.51 11.96 2.41
C PRO A 56 9.17 10.62 1.74
N PHE A 57 8.06 10.00 2.14
CA PHE A 57 7.59 8.75 1.56
C PHE A 57 7.12 8.96 0.12
N TYR A 58 6.31 10.00 -0.12
CA TYR A 58 5.86 10.37 -1.46
C TYR A 58 7.02 10.69 -2.39
N ILE A 59 7.99 11.51 -1.96
CA ILE A 59 9.18 11.86 -2.75
C ILE A 59 10.01 10.61 -3.06
N SER A 60 10.20 9.72 -2.09
CA SER A 60 10.93 8.47 -2.34
C SER A 60 10.21 7.59 -3.36
N TRP A 61 8.89 7.53 -3.27
CA TRP A 61 8.08 6.75 -4.21
C TRP A 61 8.14 7.35 -5.62
N THR A 62 8.01 8.68 -5.77
CA THR A 62 8.03 9.34 -7.09
C THR A 62 9.38 9.30 -7.80
N LYS A 63 10.51 9.07 -7.10
CA LYS A 63 11.83 8.93 -7.74
C LYS A 63 11.89 7.85 -8.81
N GLY A 64 11.13 6.77 -8.66
CA GLY A 64 11.08 5.70 -9.66
C GLY A 64 10.23 6.05 -10.89
N TRP A 65 9.43 7.11 -10.82
CA TRP A 65 8.42 7.46 -11.82
C TRP A 65 8.91 8.63 -12.67
N GLN A 66 8.57 8.61 -13.96
CA GLN A 66 8.90 9.69 -14.90
C GLN A 66 7.69 10.00 -15.78
N GLY A 67 7.63 11.23 -16.32
CA GLY A 67 6.61 11.66 -17.29
C GLY A 67 5.58 12.65 -16.76
N GLU A 68 4.64 13.03 -17.63
CA GLU A 68 3.56 14.01 -17.36
C GLU A 68 2.67 13.57 -16.18
N GLN A 69 2.53 12.27 -15.97
CA GLN A 69 1.69 11.68 -14.93
C GLN A 69 2.23 11.97 -13.53
N VAL A 70 3.55 12.05 -13.35
CA VAL A 70 4.16 12.48 -12.07
C VAL A 70 3.81 13.93 -11.77
N ASN A 71 3.75 14.78 -12.80
CA ASN A 71 3.31 16.17 -12.65
C ASN A 71 1.84 16.22 -12.25
N ILE A 72 0.98 15.41 -12.88
CA ILE A 72 -0.44 15.30 -12.50
C ILE A 72 -0.59 14.82 -11.06
N MET A 73 0.12 13.76 -10.63
CA MET A 73 0.10 13.30 -9.24
C MET A 73 0.54 14.38 -8.28
N THR A 74 1.66 15.04 -8.58
CA THR A 74 2.23 16.07 -7.69
C THR A 74 1.32 17.28 -7.61
N GLN A 75 0.68 17.67 -8.71
CA GLN A 75 -0.31 18.73 -8.72
C GLN A 75 -1.56 18.35 -7.92
N MET A 76 -2.05 17.12 -8.11
CA MET A 76 -3.33 16.65 -7.56
C MET A 76 -3.24 16.22 -6.09
N LEU A 77 -2.13 15.62 -5.65
CA LEU A 77 -1.97 15.05 -4.31
C LEU A 77 -1.20 15.99 -3.36
N ASP A 78 -0.12 16.63 -3.82
CA ASP A 78 0.75 17.50 -2.99
C ASP A 78 0.38 18.99 -3.13
N SER A 79 0.51 19.54 -4.35
CA SER A 79 0.35 21.00 -4.57
C SER A 79 -1.06 21.51 -4.30
N SER A 80 -2.07 20.66 -4.47
CA SER A 80 -3.48 20.97 -4.13
C SER A 80 -3.75 21.01 -2.62
N GLY A 81 -2.86 20.41 -1.81
CA GLY A 81 -3.07 20.14 -0.38
C GLY A 81 -3.97 18.94 -0.09
N LEU A 82 -4.32 18.12 -1.09
CA LEU A 82 -5.30 17.04 -0.94
C LEU A 82 -4.85 15.97 0.06
N LEU A 83 -3.58 15.53 0.03
CA LEU A 83 -3.08 14.52 0.97
C LEU A 83 -3.09 15.03 2.42
N ASP A 84 -2.73 16.29 2.65
CA ASP A 84 -2.80 16.90 3.97
C ASP A 84 -4.26 16.98 4.46
N ALA A 85 -5.19 17.36 3.57
CA ALA A 85 -6.60 17.44 3.88
C ALA A 85 -7.21 16.05 4.18
N LEU A 86 -6.85 15.02 3.41
CA LEU A 86 -7.28 13.63 3.65
C LEU A 86 -6.75 13.09 4.97
N TYR A 87 -5.50 13.41 5.31
CA TYR A 87 -4.93 13.03 6.59
C TYR A 87 -5.66 13.70 7.77
N GLN A 88 -5.89 15.02 7.68
CA GLN A 88 -6.66 15.76 8.70
C GLN A 88 -8.09 15.22 8.83
N PHE A 89 -8.74 14.90 7.71
CA PHE A 89 -10.06 14.27 7.70
C PHE A 89 -10.07 12.97 8.50
N THR A 90 -9.09 12.07 8.29
CA THR A 90 -9.03 10.81 9.04
C THR A 90 -8.73 10.96 10.52
N ASP A 91 -8.08 12.04 10.94
CA ASP A 91 -7.73 12.28 12.33
C ASP A 91 -8.86 13.00 13.10
N LEU A 92 -9.68 13.79 12.40
CA LEU A 92 -10.63 14.71 13.01
C LEU A 92 -12.11 14.38 12.76
N GLU A 93 -12.45 13.81 11.60
CA GLU A 93 -13.85 13.69 11.14
C GLU A 93 -14.40 12.26 11.22
N VAL A 94 -13.54 11.25 11.11
CA VAL A 94 -13.96 9.84 11.08
C VAL A 94 -13.16 8.99 12.05
N LYS A 95 -13.72 7.84 12.44
CA LYS A 95 -13.04 6.87 13.29
C LYS A 95 -12.81 5.58 12.51
N PRO A 96 -11.56 5.30 12.09
CA PRO A 96 -11.23 4.04 11.43
C PRO A 96 -11.68 2.82 12.24
N LEU A 97 -12.17 1.79 11.54
CA LEU A 97 -12.66 0.54 12.12
C LEU A 97 -11.62 -0.16 13.01
N PHE A 98 -10.34 0.02 12.69
CA PHE A 98 -9.21 -0.48 13.44
C PHE A 98 -8.10 0.57 13.45
N ASN A 99 -7.18 0.46 14.42
CA ASN A 99 -6.06 1.39 14.52
C ASN A 99 -5.11 1.22 13.33
N VAL A 100 -5.03 2.22 12.47
CA VAL A 100 -4.13 2.22 11.30
C VAL A 100 -3.09 3.32 11.47
N PRO A 101 -1.79 3.01 11.38
CA PRO A 101 -0.76 4.04 11.37
C PRO A 101 -0.99 5.03 10.22
N PRO A 102 -0.90 6.35 10.43
CA PRO A 102 -1.10 7.36 9.39
C PRO A 102 -0.39 7.11 8.06
N LEU A 103 0.89 6.73 8.14
CA LEU A 103 1.71 6.45 6.96
C LEU A 103 1.19 5.25 6.16
N GLN A 104 0.50 4.31 6.82
CA GLN A 104 -0.03 3.12 6.19
C GLN A 104 -1.22 3.44 5.27
N LEU A 105 -2.03 4.47 5.56
CA LEU A 105 -3.09 4.91 4.65
C LEU A 105 -2.52 5.47 3.34
N ILE A 106 -1.46 6.26 3.46
CA ILE A 106 -0.79 6.87 2.30
C ILE A 106 -0.04 5.81 1.51
N ARG A 107 0.59 4.85 2.19
CA ARG A 107 1.19 3.70 1.51
C ARG A 107 0.17 2.87 0.75
N GLN A 108 -1.02 2.63 1.32
CA GLN A 108 -2.10 1.94 0.62
C GLN A 108 -2.56 2.70 -0.62
N LEU A 109 -2.75 4.02 -0.51
CA LEU A 109 -3.09 4.88 -1.64
C LEU A 109 -2.07 4.72 -2.78
N LEU A 110 -0.77 4.88 -2.50
CA LEU A 110 0.28 4.79 -3.51
C LEU A 110 0.40 3.38 -4.11
N ASN A 111 0.21 2.32 -3.30
CA ASN A 111 0.21 0.95 -3.78
C ASN A 111 -0.98 0.66 -4.71
N ILE A 112 -2.18 1.16 -4.40
CA ILE A 112 -3.36 0.99 -5.26
C ILE A 112 -3.17 1.77 -6.57
N ILE A 113 -2.68 3.01 -6.53
CA ILE A 113 -2.33 3.77 -7.74
C ILE A 113 -1.34 2.95 -8.58
N THR A 114 -0.27 2.46 -7.96
CA THR A 114 0.73 1.63 -8.62
C THR A 114 0.11 0.40 -9.28
N ALA A 115 -0.74 -0.34 -8.56
CA ALA A 115 -1.35 -1.57 -9.02
C ALA A 115 -2.43 -1.37 -10.10
N LEU A 116 -3.04 -0.19 -10.18
CA LEU A 116 -3.99 0.14 -11.23
C LEU A 116 -3.30 0.55 -12.54
N ILE A 117 -2.12 1.16 -12.42
CA ILE A 117 -1.30 1.55 -13.55
C ILE A 117 -0.51 0.36 -14.10
N TYR A 118 0.02 -0.47 -13.21
CA TYR A 118 0.87 -1.60 -13.56
C TYR A 118 0.04 -2.87 -13.78
N ASP A 119 0.24 -3.55 -14.91
CA ASP A 119 -0.52 -4.74 -15.29
C ASP A 119 0.10 -6.08 -14.84
N GLY A 120 1.29 -6.05 -14.22
CA GLY A 120 2.05 -7.24 -13.82
C GLY A 120 3.13 -7.67 -14.82
N SER A 121 3.22 -7.04 -16.00
CA SER A 121 4.16 -7.45 -17.05
C SER A 121 5.63 -7.19 -16.65
N GLY A 122 6.41 -8.25 -16.47
CA GLY A 122 7.86 -8.18 -16.19
C GLY A 122 8.30 -8.39 -14.74
N VAL A 123 7.39 -8.44 -13.77
CA VAL A 123 7.72 -8.81 -12.37
C VAL A 123 7.92 -10.33 -12.25
N GLU A 124 7.03 -11.13 -12.85
CA GLU A 124 7.15 -12.60 -12.84
C GLU A 124 8.40 -13.09 -13.58
N SER A 125 8.80 -12.47 -14.69
CA SER A 125 10.01 -12.86 -15.42
C SER A 125 11.29 -12.50 -14.67
N LYS A 126 11.32 -11.39 -13.90
CA LYS A 126 12.47 -11.07 -13.03
C LYS A 126 12.50 -11.96 -11.78
N LEU A 127 11.35 -12.35 -11.22
CA LEU A 127 11.25 -13.33 -10.12
C LEU A 127 11.66 -14.74 -10.59
N ALA A 128 11.18 -15.20 -11.75
CA ALA A 128 11.55 -16.49 -12.34
C ALA A 128 13.04 -16.53 -12.74
N ASN A 129 13.59 -15.45 -13.30
CA ASN A 129 15.03 -15.33 -13.56
C ASN A 129 15.90 -15.30 -12.28
N MET A 130 15.29 -15.13 -11.09
CA MET A 130 15.97 -15.31 -9.80
C MET A 130 15.90 -16.76 -9.30
N GLU A 131 14.87 -17.52 -9.68
CA GLU A 131 14.72 -18.96 -9.37
C GLU A 131 15.55 -19.85 -10.33
N ASP A 132 15.76 -19.43 -11.59
CA ASP A 132 16.54 -20.16 -12.60
C ASP A 132 18.07 -20.04 -12.45
N LYS A 133 18.57 -19.31 -11.43
CA LYS A 133 19.99 -19.38 -11.02
C LYS A 133 20.23 -20.62 -10.16
N GLN A 134 19.98 -21.78 -10.76
CA GLN A 134 19.99 -23.10 -10.17
C GLN A 134 21.40 -23.65 -9.81
N ASN A 135 22.32 -22.80 -9.35
CA ASN A 135 23.60 -23.30 -8.82
C ASN A 135 24.08 -22.66 -7.51
N ASN A 136 23.32 -21.75 -6.90
CA ASN A 136 23.73 -21.14 -5.63
C ASN A 136 22.63 -21.28 -4.56
N GLY A 137 22.38 -22.51 -4.13
CA GLY A 137 21.53 -22.81 -2.97
C GLY A 137 22.00 -22.16 -1.66
N GLU A 138 23.25 -21.69 -1.59
CA GLU A 138 23.77 -20.90 -0.46
C GLU A 138 23.29 -19.44 -0.48
N VAL A 139 23.11 -18.83 -1.67
CA VAL A 139 22.83 -17.39 -1.79
C VAL A 139 21.35 -17.07 -1.55
N LEU A 140 20.43 -17.96 -1.96
CA LEU A 140 18.99 -17.78 -1.71
C LEU A 140 18.65 -18.01 -0.22
N ALA A 141 19.33 -18.96 0.42
CA ALA A 141 19.24 -19.18 1.86
C ALA A 141 19.82 -18.00 2.67
N GLU A 142 20.96 -17.43 2.23
CA GLU A 142 21.54 -16.22 2.82
C GLU A 142 20.67 -14.97 2.60
N ALA A 143 20.11 -14.78 1.40
CA ALA A 143 19.29 -13.61 1.05
C ALA A 143 17.91 -13.61 1.71
N ILE A 144 17.31 -14.79 1.93
CA ILE A 144 16.07 -14.92 2.70
C ILE A 144 16.34 -14.73 4.20
N SER A 145 17.54 -15.09 4.68
CA SER A 145 17.96 -14.84 6.06
C SER A 145 18.47 -13.41 6.33
N SER A 146 18.80 -12.63 5.29
CA SER A 146 19.38 -11.30 5.38
C SER A 146 18.49 -10.29 4.66
N SER A 147 17.70 -9.55 5.41
CA SER A 147 16.64 -8.62 4.97
C SER A 147 17.08 -7.39 4.15
N GLN A 148 18.14 -7.47 3.31
CA GLN A 148 18.70 -6.35 2.55
C GLN A 148 19.21 -6.79 1.16
N PHE A 149 18.88 -6.01 0.12
CA PHE A 149 19.45 -6.10 -1.23
C PHE A 149 20.51 -5.02 -1.46
N MET A 150 21.54 -5.29 -2.27
CA MET A 150 22.55 -4.30 -2.69
C MET A 150 22.25 -3.87 -4.14
N THR A 151 22.08 -2.56 -4.37
CA THR A 151 21.99 -1.93 -5.70
C THR A 151 23.23 -1.06 -5.96
N THR A 152 23.39 -0.55 -7.18
CA THR A 152 24.47 0.39 -7.55
C THR A 152 24.42 1.71 -6.78
N GLU A 153 23.31 2.00 -6.09
CA GLU A 153 23.11 3.20 -5.26
C GLU A 153 23.16 2.90 -3.74
N GLY A 154 23.38 1.65 -3.33
CA GLY A 154 23.54 1.25 -1.92
C GLY A 154 22.64 0.10 -1.47
N PHE A 155 22.41 -0.02 -0.17
CA PHE A 155 21.51 -1.01 0.42
C PHE A 155 20.05 -0.58 0.26
N CYS A 156 19.21 -1.48 -0.25
CA CYS A 156 17.81 -1.27 -0.54
C CYS A 156 17.00 -2.43 0.07
N ASN A 157 15.88 -2.15 0.75
CA ASN A 157 15.07 -3.25 1.28
C ASN A 157 14.26 -3.92 0.13
N PRO A 158 13.75 -5.15 0.32
CA PRO A 158 13.02 -5.88 -0.73
C PRO A 158 11.81 -5.11 -1.30
N GLN A 159 11.11 -4.33 -0.46
CA GLN A 159 9.99 -3.50 -0.88
C GLN A 159 10.42 -2.34 -1.79
N GLN A 160 11.54 -1.69 -1.48
CA GLN A 160 12.09 -0.60 -2.30
C GLN A 160 12.60 -1.14 -3.64
N ALA A 161 13.25 -2.32 -3.66
CA ALA A 161 13.67 -2.96 -4.90
C ALA A 161 12.46 -3.34 -5.79
N GLN A 162 11.39 -3.85 -5.19
CA GLN A 162 10.12 -4.13 -5.87
C GLN A 162 9.49 -2.85 -6.43
N LEU A 163 9.40 -1.78 -5.63
CA LEU A 163 8.85 -0.49 -6.08
C LEU A 163 9.68 0.11 -7.22
N GLN A 164 11.00 0.01 -7.18
CA GLN A 164 11.88 0.47 -8.24
C GLN A 164 11.66 -0.32 -9.54
N CYS A 165 11.59 -1.66 -9.44
CA CYS A 165 11.28 -2.53 -10.57
C CYS A 165 9.91 -2.23 -11.20
N ILE A 166 8.89 -2.03 -10.35
CA ILE A 166 7.56 -1.66 -10.82
C ILE A 166 7.62 -0.29 -11.50
N ALA A 167 8.32 0.69 -10.93
CA ALA A 167 8.36 2.04 -11.48
C ALA A 167 9.10 2.10 -12.84
N GLU A 168 10.18 1.33 -13.02
CA GLU A 168 10.85 1.14 -14.31
C GLU A 168 9.89 0.62 -15.39
N ASN A 169 9.12 -0.43 -15.08
CA ASN A 169 8.17 -1.02 -16.02
C ASN A 169 6.90 -0.16 -16.19
N ALA A 170 6.46 0.49 -15.11
CA ALA A 170 5.31 1.38 -15.11
C ALA A 170 5.57 2.56 -16.04
N SER A 171 6.78 3.13 -16.08
CA SER A 171 7.12 4.20 -17.04
C SER A 171 6.79 3.86 -18.51
N GLN A 172 6.95 2.59 -18.90
CA GLN A 172 6.63 2.11 -20.26
C GLN A 172 5.12 1.91 -20.49
N ILE A 173 4.38 1.57 -19.44
CA ILE A 173 2.92 1.34 -19.47
C ILE A 173 2.16 2.68 -19.35
N ILE A 174 2.67 3.59 -18.52
CA ILE A 174 2.16 4.93 -18.26
C ILE A 174 2.02 5.75 -19.54
N GLY A 175 2.95 5.61 -20.50
CA GLY A 175 2.89 6.28 -21.80
C GLY A 175 1.68 5.87 -22.66
N LYS A 176 0.99 4.76 -22.34
CA LYS A 176 -0.22 4.30 -23.04
C LYS A 176 -1.52 4.73 -22.36
N ILE A 177 -1.46 5.18 -21.11
CA ILE A 177 -2.66 5.53 -20.33
C ILE A 177 -3.02 6.99 -20.59
N ASN A 178 -4.29 7.24 -20.94
CA ASN A 178 -4.82 8.58 -21.16
C ASN A 178 -4.68 9.43 -19.87
N PRO A 179 -4.11 10.65 -19.92
CA PRO A 179 -4.03 11.57 -18.77
C PRO A 179 -5.37 11.79 -18.04
N MET A 180 -6.50 11.75 -18.74
CA MET A 180 -7.84 11.85 -18.13
C MET A 180 -8.20 10.64 -17.28
N ALA A 181 -7.78 9.43 -17.68
CA ALA A 181 -8.00 8.22 -16.90
C ALA A 181 -7.20 8.23 -15.58
N PHE A 182 -6.07 8.94 -15.58
CA PHE A 182 -5.18 9.00 -14.45
C PHE A 182 -5.78 9.73 -13.24
N LYS A 183 -6.51 10.83 -13.46
CA LYS A 183 -7.25 11.52 -12.39
C LYS A 183 -8.33 10.63 -11.75
N LYS A 184 -8.99 9.80 -12.56
CA LYS A 184 -9.99 8.81 -12.10
C LYS A 184 -9.35 7.71 -11.25
N ILE A 185 -8.19 7.20 -11.68
CA ILE A 185 -7.40 6.22 -10.92
C ILE A 185 -7.05 6.77 -9.53
N ILE A 186 -6.63 8.03 -9.43
CA ILE A 186 -6.32 8.66 -8.13
C ILE A 186 -7.56 8.71 -7.24
N LEU A 187 -8.73 9.13 -7.77
CA LEU A 187 -9.98 9.12 -6.99
C LEU A 187 -10.31 7.71 -6.49
N PHE A 188 -10.29 6.72 -7.39
CA PHE A 188 -10.57 5.33 -7.05
C PHE A 188 -9.60 4.81 -5.98
N ALA A 189 -8.31 5.16 -6.09
CA ALA A 189 -7.33 4.78 -5.09
C ALA A 189 -7.58 5.44 -3.72
N ILE A 190 -8.04 6.70 -3.68
CA ILE A 190 -8.45 7.37 -2.43
C ILE A 190 -9.64 6.64 -1.80
N MET A 191 -10.66 6.32 -2.59
CA MET A 191 -11.85 5.59 -2.13
C MET A 191 -11.46 4.25 -1.48
N TRP A 192 -10.56 3.49 -2.11
CA TRP A 192 -10.20 2.14 -1.65
C TRP A 192 -8.93 2.10 -0.77
N SER A 193 -8.41 3.25 -0.34
CA SER A 193 -7.39 3.35 0.70
C SER A 193 -7.93 4.00 1.96
N PHE A 194 -8.32 5.27 1.87
CA PHE A 194 -8.91 6.02 2.98
C PHE A 194 -10.32 5.52 3.31
N GLY A 195 -11.13 5.17 2.31
CA GLY A 195 -12.46 4.61 2.53
C GLY A 195 -12.48 3.13 2.89
N ALA A 196 -11.39 2.39 2.69
CA ALA A 196 -11.33 0.96 3.01
C ALA A 196 -11.35 0.69 4.52
N VAL A 197 -10.90 1.65 5.33
CA VAL A 197 -10.87 1.55 6.80
C VAL A 197 -12.13 2.12 7.47
N LEU A 198 -13.10 2.58 6.68
CA LEU A 198 -14.33 3.22 7.14
C LEU A 198 -15.53 2.29 7.00
N ASP A 199 -16.52 2.50 7.88
CA ASP A 199 -17.83 1.85 7.73
C ASP A 199 -18.66 2.47 6.59
N LEU A 200 -19.88 1.96 6.38
CA LEU A 200 -20.74 2.40 5.28
C LEU A 200 -21.24 3.85 5.43
N ASP A 201 -21.36 4.36 6.66
CA ASP A 201 -21.84 5.72 6.89
C ASP A 201 -20.68 6.73 6.80
N ASP A 202 -19.52 6.40 7.36
CA ASP A 202 -18.29 7.19 7.25
C ASP A 202 -17.79 7.28 5.80
N LYS A 203 -18.02 6.24 4.98
CA LYS A 203 -17.78 6.31 3.52
C LYS A 203 -18.59 7.42 2.84
N LYS A 204 -19.82 7.68 3.27
CA LYS A 204 -20.65 8.80 2.76
C LYS A 204 -20.08 10.14 3.19
N ILE A 205 -19.55 10.22 4.42
CA ILE A 205 -18.87 11.41 4.93
C ILE A 205 -17.61 11.70 4.10
N LEU A 206 -16.79 10.69 3.81
CA LEU A 206 -15.62 10.84 2.92
C LEU A 206 -16.03 11.30 1.51
N GLN A 207 -17.08 10.70 0.94
CA GLN A 207 -17.60 11.15 -0.36
C GLN A 207 -17.99 12.64 -0.31
N LYS A 208 -18.76 13.05 0.71
CA LYS A 208 -19.15 14.46 0.88
C LYS A 208 -17.94 15.37 1.05
N PHE A 209 -16.96 14.98 1.87
CA PHE A 209 -15.71 15.69 2.07
C PHE A 209 -14.99 15.96 0.74
N LEU A 210 -14.87 14.95 -0.13
CA LEU A 210 -14.23 15.10 -1.44
C LEU A 210 -14.93 16.13 -2.33
N TYR A 211 -16.27 16.20 -2.29
CA TYR A 211 -17.02 17.21 -3.03
C TYR A 211 -16.91 18.62 -2.44
N ASP A 212 -16.88 18.75 -1.11
CA ASP A 212 -17.00 20.03 -0.44
C ASP A 212 -15.65 20.71 -0.17
N ASN A 213 -14.60 19.93 0.11
CA ASN A 213 -13.30 20.41 0.56
C ASN A 213 -12.56 21.22 -0.52
N GLN A 214 -11.93 22.33 -0.09
CA GLN A 214 -11.23 23.23 -1.02
C GLN A 214 -9.99 22.59 -1.66
N ALA A 215 -9.23 21.78 -0.93
CA ALA A 215 -8.07 21.07 -1.48
C ALA A 215 -8.49 20.04 -2.54
N ALA A 216 -9.60 19.34 -2.30
CA ALA A 216 -10.20 18.42 -3.27
C ALA A 216 -10.71 19.13 -4.54
N LYS A 217 -11.30 20.32 -4.39
CA LYS A 217 -11.65 21.19 -5.54
C LYS A 217 -10.42 21.65 -6.31
N ASN A 218 -9.37 22.08 -5.61
CA ASN A 218 -8.09 22.50 -6.22
C ASN A 218 -7.41 21.36 -6.98
N ALA A 219 -7.58 20.12 -6.50
CA ALA A 219 -7.06 18.91 -7.13
C ALA A 219 -7.78 18.54 -8.45
N GLN A 220 -8.91 19.19 -8.78
CA GLN A 220 -9.70 18.94 -9.99
C GLN A 220 -10.00 17.45 -10.19
N ILE A 221 -10.53 16.81 -9.15
CA ILE A 221 -10.91 15.40 -9.14
C ILE A 221 -11.95 15.12 -10.24
N ASP A 222 -11.76 14.01 -10.96
CA ASP A 222 -12.69 13.51 -11.98
C ASP A 222 -13.65 12.50 -11.34
N TYR A 223 -14.90 12.90 -11.15
CA TYR A 223 -15.95 12.09 -10.51
C TYR A 223 -16.80 11.34 -11.53
N PRO A 224 -17.32 10.14 -11.17
CA PRO A 224 -18.34 9.47 -11.98
C PRO A 224 -19.66 10.27 -11.97
N THR A 225 -20.43 10.15 -13.05
CA THR A 225 -21.79 10.69 -13.12
C THR A 225 -22.72 9.80 -12.31
N LEU A 226 -23.16 10.31 -11.16
CA LEU A 226 -24.11 9.64 -10.27
C LEU A 226 -25.52 9.69 -10.85
N GLU A 227 -26.26 8.58 -10.82
CA GLU A 227 -27.62 8.53 -11.39
C GLU A 227 -28.67 9.17 -10.49
N ASN A 228 -28.48 9.10 -9.18
CA ASN A 228 -29.41 9.62 -8.19
C ASN A 228 -28.68 10.01 -6.90
N THR A 229 -29.40 10.60 -5.95
CA THR A 229 -28.83 11.08 -4.68
C THR A 229 -28.42 9.98 -3.71
N GLN A 230 -28.85 8.74 -3.93
CA GLN A 230 -28.45 7.57 -3.15
C GLN A 230 -27.27 6.82 -3.79
N ASP A 231 -26.92 7.15 -5.04
CA ASP A 231 -25.79 6.55 -5.74
C ASP A 231 -24.47 7.06 -5.14
N GLN A 232 -23.46 6.19 -5.13
CA GLN A 232 -22.19 6.44 -4.47
C GLN A 232 -21.04 6.25 -5.42
N ILE A 233 -19.96 6.98 -5.21
CA ILE A 233 -18.74 6.85 -6.01
C ILE A 233 -18.17 5.41 -5.95
N TYR A 234 -18.43 4.68 -4.86
CA TYR A 234 -18.01 3.28 -4.66
C TYR A 234 -18.66 2.27 -5.61
N ASN A 235 -19.77 2.64 -6.26
CA ASN A 235 -20.45 1.78 -7.24
C ASN A 235 -19.77 1.75 -8.61
N TYR A 236 -18.67 2.48 -8.78
CA TYR A 236 -17.99 2.67 -10.04
C TYR A 236 -16.52 2.24 -9.99
N PHE A 237 -16.01 1.84 -11.15
CA PHE A 237 -14.60 1.53 -11.40
C PHE A 237 -14.15 2.09 -12.75
N ILE A 238 -12.84 2.06 -12.99
CA ILE A 238 -12.24 2.47 -14.27
C ILE A 238 -12.07 1.23 -15.15
N ASN A 239 -12.72 1.23 -16.31
CA ASN A 239 -12.56 0.17 -17.29
C ASN A 239 -11.26 0.31 -18.11
N ASP A 240 -10.97 -0.68 -18.97
CA ASP A 240 -9.75 -0.69 -19.78
C ASP A 240 -9.66 0.50 -20.76
N SER A 241 -10.78 1.15 -21.06
CA SER A 241 -10.86 2.38 -21.87
C SER A 241 -10.61 3.67 -21.06
N GLY A 242 -10.35 3.57 -19.75
CA GLY A 242 -10.14 4.73 -18.88
C GLY A 242 -11.41 5.50 -18.53
N GLN A 243 -12.58 4.88 -18.65
CA GLN A 243 -13.88 5.48 -18.36
C GLN A 243 -14.52 4.87 -17.12
N TRP A 244 -15.37 5.67 -16.45
CA TRP A 244 -16.17 5.20 -15.34
C TRP A 244 -17.21 4.20 -15.84
N GLN A 245 -17.30 3.05 -15.17
CA GLN A 245 -18.28 2.01 -15.43
C GLN A 245 -18.83 1.50 -14.09
N LYS A 246 -20.10 1.07 -14.06
CA LYS A 246 -20.71 0.54 -12.84
C LYS A 246 -20.27 -0.90 -12.60
N TRP A 247 -20.08 -1.25 -11.32
CA TRP A 247 -19.81 -2.63 -10.94
C TRP A 247 -20.95 -3.56 -11.34
N THR A 248 -22.21 -3.11 -11.26
CA THR A 248 -23.40 -3.87 -11.64
C THR A 248 -23.35 -4.41 -13.06
N ASP A 249 -22.67 -3.71 -13.96
CA ASP A 249 -22.59 -4.07 -15.38
C ASP A 249 -21.63 -5.24 -15.63
N ILE A 250 -20.74 -5.52 -14.68
CA ILE A 250 -19.74 -6.58 -14.79
C ILE A 250 -19.97 -7.74 -13.81
N VAL A 251 -20.96 -7.66 -12.92
CA VAL A 251 -21.32 -8.77 -12.03
C VAL A 251 -21.83 -9.93 -12.89
N PRO A 252 -21.20 -11.12 -12.84
CA PRO A 252 -21.67 -12.27 -13.60
C PRO A 252 -23.07 -12.69 -13.17
N SER A 253 -23.93 -13.00 -14.14
CA SER A 253 -25.24 -13.56 -13.83
C SER A 253 -25.09 -14.96 -13.24
N TYR A 254 -25.61 -15.17 -12.03
CA TYR A 254 -25.62 -16.48 -11.39
C TYR A 254 -26.77 -17.32 -11.93
N THR A 255 -26.45 -18.50 -12.46
CA THR A 255 -27.44 -19.53 -12.79
C THR A 255 -27.12 -20.77 -11.97
N TYR A 256 -28.10 -21.25 -11.20
CA TYR A 256 -27.93 -22.48 -10.42
C TYR A 256 -27.71 -23.66 -11.37
N PRO A 257 -26.62 -24.43 -11.24
CA PRO A 257 -26.32 -25.50 -12.17
C PRO A 257 -27.29 -26.68 -11.95
N PRO A 258 -28.07 -27.10 -12.97
CA PRO A 258 -28.75 -28.39 -12.94
C PRO A 258 -27.74 -29.52 -13.21
N PRO A 259 -27.96 -30.78 -12.75
CA PRO A 259 -29.10 -31.30 -12.00
C PRO A 259 -28.78 -31.65 -10.52
N GLN A 260 -27.61 -31.30 -10.00
CA GLN A 260 -27.19 -31.73 -8.66
C GLN A 260 -27.34 -30.62 -7.61
N PRO A 261 -27.90 -30.93 -6.43
CA PRO A 261 -27.94 -29.98 -5.34
C PRO A 261 -26.51 -29.74 -4.82
N ILE A 262 -25.98 -28.56 -5.08
CA ILE A 262 -24.74 -28.09 -4.42
C ILE A 262 -25.05 -27.86 -2.94
N PRO A 263 -24.21 -28.34 -2.00
CA PRO A 263 -24.34 -28.01 -0.59
C PRO A 263 -24.44 -26.49 -0.38
N PHE A 264 -25.36 -26.04 0.47
CA PHE A 264 -25.65 -24.60 0.63
C PHE A 264 -24.39 -23.76 0.94
N GLY A 265 -23.44 -24.30 1.71
CA GLY A 265 -22.18 -23.62 2.06
C GLY A 265 -21.18 -23.46 0.92
N GLU A 266 -21.37 -24.16 -0.21
CA GLU A 266 -20.51 -24.08 -1.40
C GLU A 266 -21.12 -23.17 -2.49
N ILE A 267 -22.33 -22.67 -2.28
CA ILE A 267 -23.00 -21.77 -3.21
C ILE A 267 -22.38 -20.38 -3.09
N LEU A 268 -21.55 -20.02 -4.08
CA LEU A 268 -20.98 -18.69 -4.21
C LEU A 268 -21.77 -17.88 -5.24
N ILE A 269 -22.56 -16.92 -4.76
CA ILE A 269 -23.28 -15.98 -5.62
C ILE A 269 -22.37 -14.77 -5.88
N PRO A 270 -22.06 -14.44 -7.15
CA PRO A 270 -21.39 -13.20 -7.48
C PRO A 270 -22.26 -12.01 -7.07
N THR A 271 -21.68 -11.12 -6.26
CA THR A 271 -22.28 -9.85 -5.86
C THR A 271 -21.36 -8.71 -6.26
N VAL A 272 -21.85 -7.47 -6.18
CA VAL A 272 -21.02 -6.27 -6.37
C VAL A 272 -19.83 -6.28 -5.42
N ASP A 273 -20.02 -6.62 -4.15
CA ASP A 273 -18.96 -6.66 -3.14
C ASP A 273 -17.88 -7.68 -3.49
N ASN A 274 -18.29 -8.91 -3.81
CA ASN A 274 -17.35 -9.97 -4.19
C ASN A 274 -16.58 -9.63 -5.47
N THR A 275 -17.25 -9.02 -6.45
CA THR A 275 -16.64 -8.60 -7.72
C THR A 275 -15.60 -7.50 -7.48
N THR A 276 -15.95 -6.51 -6.66
CA THR A 276 -15.10 -5.37 -6.32
C THR A 276 -13.85 -5.82 -5.55
N ILE A 277 -14.03 -6.66 -4.53
CA ILE A 277 -12.93 -7.20 -3.73
C ILE A 277 -12.00 -8.05 -4.62
N ASN A 278 -12.55 -8.92 -5.45
CA ASN A 278 -11.75 -9.75 -6.37
C ASN A 278 -10.97 -8.90 -7.37
N TYR A 279 -11.55 -7.82 -7.89
CA TYR A 279 -10.85 -6.90 -8.78
C TYR A 279 -9.63 -6.27 -8.10
N LEU A 280 -9.81 -5.71 -6.90
CA LEU A 280 -8.73 -5.10 -6.13
C LEU A 280 -7.64 -6.12 -5.78
N LEU A 281 -8.05 -7.32 -5.35
CA LEU A 281 -7.15 -8.41 -5.01
C LEU A 281 -6.30 -8.82 -6.22
N GLN A 282 -6.90 -9.00 -7.39
CA GLN A 282 -6.15 -9.34 -8.60
C GLN A 282 -5.14 -8.25 -8.98
N LYS A 283 -5.52 -6.97 -8.90
CA LYS A 283 -4.62 -5.85 -9.22
C LYS A 283 -3.42 -5.78 -8.26
N LEU A 284 -3.69 -5.85 -6.96
CA LEU A 284 -2.65 -5.78 -5.92
C LEU A 284 -1.74 -7.01 -5.94
N ASN A 285 -2.28 -8.22 -6.13
CA ASN A 285 -1.49 -9.45 -6.21
C ASN A 285 -0.57 -9.49 -7.42
N ARG A 286 -1.00 -9.00 -8.59
CA ARG A 286 -0.14 -8.88 -9.78
C ARG A 286 1.07 -7.98 -9.53
N SER A 287 0.90 -6.99 -8.65
CA SER A 287 1.98 -6.09 -8.21
C SER A 287 2.74 -6.61 -6.99
N GLN A 288 2.44 -7.83 -6.52
CA GLN A 288 3.03 -8.47 -5.33
C GLN A 288 2.86 -7.62 -4.05
N PHE A 289 1.74 -6.90 -3.94
CA PHE A 289 1.40 -6.18 -2.72
C PHE A 289 0.56 -7.06 -1.79
N ASN A 290 1.02 -7.18 -0.55
CA ASN A 290 0.31 -7.94 0.48
C ASN A 290 -0.97 -7.22 0.91
N ILE A 291 -2.01 -8.01 1.17
CA ILE A 291 -3.34 -7.54 1.55
C ILE A 291 -3.73 -8.20 2.88
N LEU A 292 -4.38 -7.44 3.75
CA LEU A 292 -5.00 -7.96 4.97
C LEU A 292 -6.52 -7.96 4.78
N PHE A 293 -7.16 -9.10 4.98
CA PHE A 293 -8.62 -9.20 5.07
C PHE A 293 -9.07 -9.23 6.51
N THR A 294 -10.07 -8.42 6.81
CA THR A 294 -10.76 -8.38 8.10
C THR A 294 -12.23 -8.69 7.87
N GLY A 295 -12.83 -9.55 8.68
CA GLY A 295 -14.23 -9.96 8.60
C GLY A 295 -14.79 -10.29 9.97
#